data_AF-A0A1B7UBH0-F1
#
_entry.id   AF-A0A1B7UBH0-F1
#
_cell.length_a   1.000
_cell.length_b   1.000
_cell.length_c   1.000
_cell.angle_alpha   90.00
_cell.angle_beta   90.00
_cell.angle_gamma   90.00
#
_symmetry.space_group_name_H-M   'P 1'
#
loop_
_entity.id
_entity.type
_entity.pdbx_description
1 polymer ?
#
loop_
_entity_poly.entity_id
_entity_poly.type
_entity_poly.pdbx_seq_one_letter_code
_entity_poly.pdbx_strand_id
1 'polypeptide(L)'
;MDTMRALKKLIAGAVLSGGLAIAGAGLTVGTAHADNPDWGPARHWCPGEPLPATGNHVTDPFRGWDMNVCHTYYYLWPGMGNVSNMIWDGDNPPPKPPPPPALITRDNCQQILGIFCPKA
;
A
#
# COMPACT_ATOMS: atom_id res chain seq x y z
N MET A 1 49.33 36.13 48.77
CA MET A 1 48.14 36.79 48.20
C MET A 1 47.98 36.28 46.77
N ASP A 2 47.77 34.97 46.60
CA ASP A 2 47.95 34.30 45.29
C ASP A 2 46.85 33.29 44.96
N THR A 3 46.08 32.86 45.96
CA THR A 3 44.90 31.99 45.78
C THR A 3 43.67 32.74 45.26
N MET A 4 43.56 34.05 45.50
CA MET A 4 42.45 34.88 45.01
C MET A 4 42.55 35.24 43.51
N ARG A 5 43.72 35.09 42.89
CA ARG A 5 43.93 35.40 41.46
C ARG A 5 43.59 34.22 40.54
N ALA A 6 43.68 32.99 41.06
CA ALA A 6 43.31 31.78 40.34
C ALA A 6 41.78 31.63 40.20
N LEU A 7 41.01 32.02 41.24
CA LEU A 7 39.56 31.87 41.24
C LEU A 7 38.84 32.82 40.26
N LYS A 8 39.41 33.99 39.97
CA LYS A 8 38.81 34.97 39.03
C LYS A 8 38.95 34.60 37.55
N LYS A 9 39.77 33.62 37.20
CA LYS A 9 39.97 33.18 35.80
C LYS A 9 39.02 32.06 35.35
N LEU A 10 38.23 31.48 36.25
CA LEU A 10 37.31 30.38 35.94
C LEU A 10 35.91 30.83 35.49
N ILE A 11 35.67 32.15 35.34
CA ILE A 11 34.35 32.72 35.01
C ILE A 11 34.20 33.05 33.52
N ALA A 12 35.20 32.80 32.67
CA ALA A 12 35.19 33.21 31.25
C ALA A 12 35.38 32.05 30.27
N GLY A 13 34.45 31.09 30.25
CA GLY A 13 34.46 29.98 29.30
C GLY A 13 33.06 29.45 29.02
N ALA A 14 32.24 30.25 28.33
CA ALA A 14 30.94 29.83 27.83
C ALA A 14 31.11 28.78 26.73
N VAL A 15 30.48 27.60 26.89
CA VAL A 15 30.03 26.79 25.76
C VAL A 15 28.65 26.22 26.11
N LEU A 16 27.63 26.84 25.52
CA LEU A 16 26.30 26.27 25.36
C LEU A 16 26.42 25.05 24.43
N SER A 17 26.19 23.84 24.94
CA SER A 17 25.93 22.68 24.07
C SER A 17 24.47 22.25 24.25
N GLY A 18 23.64 22.67 23.31
CA GLY A 18 22.25 22.23 23.20
C GLY A 18 22.18 20.74 22.90
N GLY A 19 21.52 19.99 23.78
CA GLY A 19 21.06 18.65 23.48
C GLY A 19 19.64 18.73 22.94
N LEU A 20 19.49 18.70 21.61
CA LEU A 20 18.20 18.49 20.97
C LEU A 20 17.78 17.04 21.28
N ALA A 21 16.81 16.85 22.16
CA ALA A 21 16.20 15.54 22.34
C ALA A 21 15.39 15.23 21.07
N ILE A 22 15.95 14.42 20.20
CA ILE A 22 15.23 13.84 19.06
C ILE A 22 14.13 12.98 19.67
N ALA A 23 12.88 13.44 19.60
CA ALA A 23 11.74 12.59 19.83
C ALA A 23 11.89 11.40 18.88
N GLY A 24 12.03 10.20 19.45
CA GLY A 24 12.22 8.98 18.69
C GLY A 24 11.11 8.87 17.67
N ALA A 25 11.44 9.11 16.40
CA ALA A 25 10.61 8.67 15.31
C ALA A 25 10.51 7.15 15.50
N GLY A 26 9.34 6.68 15.92
CA GLY A 26 8.97 5.30 15.80
C GLY A 26 9.05 4.97 14.32
N LEU A 27 10.22 4.52 13.88
CA LEU A 27 10.37 3.84 12.62
C LEU A 27 9.55 2.57 12.78
N THR A 28 8.28 2.66 12.42
CA THR A 28 7.49 1.47 12.13
C THR A 28 8.33 0.73 11.10
N VAL A 29 8.91 -0.39 11.51
CA VAL A 29 9.53 -1.31 10.57
C VAL A 29 8.39 -1.73 9.65
N GLY A 30 8.27 -1.05 8.51
CA GLY A 30 7.45 -1.52 7.42
C GLY A 30 8.05 -2.87 7.07
N THR A 31 7.38 -3.94 7.49
CA THR A 31 7.69 -5.28 6.99
C THR A 31 7.57 -5.17 5.49
N ALA A 32 8.69 -5.20 4.78
CA ALA A 32 8.70 -5.34 3.34
C ALA A 32 8.18 -6.75 3.04
N HIS A 33 6.86 -6.90 3.05
CA HIS A 33 6.20 -8.14 2.68
C HIS A 33 6.30 -8.24 1.17
N ALA A 34 7.31 -8.96 0.69
CA ALA A 34 7.47 -9.30 -0.72
C ALA A 34 6.52 -10.44 -1.10
N ASP A 35 5.28 -10.39 -0.63
CA ASP A 35 4.22 -11.17 -1.26
C ASP A 35 3.87 -10.40 -2.52
N ASN A 36 4.38 -10.88 -3.65
CA ASN A 36 3.87 -10.46 -4.94
C ASN A 36 2.61 -11.30 -5.17
N PRO A 37 1.40 -10.75 -4.91
CA PRO A 37 0.19 -11.45 -5.29
C PRO A 37 0.15 -11.64 -6.80
N ASP A 38 -0.64 -12.59 -7.28
CA ASP A 38 -0.86 -12.85 -8.71
C ASP A 38 -1.40 -11.64 -9.51
N TRP A 39 -1.69 -10.54 -8.82
CA TRP A 39 -2.12 -9.24 -9.33
C TRP A 39 -0.96 -8.31 -9.75
N GLY A 40 0.29 -8.65 -9.44
CA GLY A 40 1.48 -7.84 -9.74
C GLY A 40 2.03 -7.10 -8.52
N PRO A 41 2.98 -6.16 -8.73
CA PRO A 41 3.61 -5.44 -7.63
C PRO A 41 2.60 -4.54 -6.92
N ALA A 42 2.82 -4.35 -5.61
CA ALA A 42 2.04 -3.42 -4.81
C ALA A 42 2.21 -1.99 -5.34
N ARG A 43 1.12 -1.23 -5.34
CA ARG A 43 1.11 0.18 -5.72
C ARG A 43 0.93 1.01 -4.46
N HIS A 44 1.48 2.22 -4.45
CA HIS A 44 1.34 3.13 -3.32
C HIS A 44 0.60 4.38 -3.72
N TRP A 45 -0.16 4.92 -2.77
CA TRP A 45 -0.80 6.22 -2.86
C TRP A 45 -0.62 6.94 -1.52
N CYS A 46 -0.25 8.21 -1.53
CA CYS A 46 -0.12 9.04 -0.34
C CYS A 46 -0.95 10.32 -0.43
N PRO A 47 -1.22 10.99 0.71
CA PRO A 47 -1.96 12.25 0.74
C PRO A 47 -1.34 13.30 -0.18
N GLY A 48 -2.15 13.87 -1.07
CA GLY A 48 -1.73 14.86 -2.06
C GLY A 48 -1.40 14.27 -3.44
N GLU A 49 -1.34 12.95 -3.58
CA GLU A 49 -1.23 12.29 -4.87
C GLU A 49 -2.60 12.14 -5.55
N PRO A 50 -2.66 12.12 -6.89
CA PRO A 50 -3.91 11.84 -7.59
C PRO A 50 -4.45 10.47 -7.22
N LEU A 51 -5.75 10.42 -6.91
CA LEU A 51 -6.41 9.17 -6.54
C LEU A 51 -6.34 8.13 -7.68
N PRO A 52 -6.17 6.83 -7.34
CA PRO A 52 -6.23 5.78 -8.34
C PRO A 52 -7.59 5.74 -9.04
N ALA A 53 -7.62 5.34 -10.32
CA ALA A 53 -8.87 5.22 -11.06
C ALA A 53 -9.66 3.97 -10.62
N THR A 54 -10.90 4.13 -10.14
CA THR A 54 -11.80 3.04 -9.72
C THR A 54 -12.63 2.42 -10.87
N GLY A 55 -12.32 2.75 -12.13
CA GLY A 55 -13.11 2.36 -13.30
C GLY A 55 -14.35 3.24 -13.52
N ASN A 56 -15.16 3.49 -12.47
CA ASN A 56 -16.25 4.48 -12.51
C ASN A 56 -16.41 5.18 -11.16
N HIS A 57 -15.89 6.40 -11.02
CA HIS A 57 -15.94 7.14 -9.75
C HIS A 57 -17.35 7.58 -9.32
N VAL A 58 -18.35 7.54 -10.22
CA VAL A 58 -19.74 7.94 -9.91
C VAL A 58 -20.49 6.78 -9.27
N THR A 59 -20.39 5.58 -9.85
CA THR A 59 -21.11 4.39 -9.36
C THR A 59 -20.27 3.52 -8.42
N ASP A 60 -18.96 3.68 -8.47
CA ASP A 60 -17.98 2.97 -7.65
C ASP A 60 -16.96 3.97 -7.05
N PRO A 61 -17.42 4.87 -6.16
CA PRO A 61 -16.52 5.71 -5.40
C PRO A 61 -15.73 4.86 -4.39
N PHE A 62 -14.58 5.38 -3.97
CA PHE A 62 -13.83 4.78 -2.87
C PHE A 62 -14.66 4.72 -1.59
N ARG A 63 -14.74 3.54 -0.98
CA ARG A 63 -15.44 3.26 0.27
C ARG A 63 -14.41 3.05 1.37
N GLY A 64 -14.28 4.02 2.27
CA GLY A 64 -13.37 3.92 3.42
C GLY A 64 -11.90 4.17 3.09
N TRP A 65 -11.60 4.86 1.98
CA TRP A 65 -10.26 5.32 1.67
C TRP A 65 -9.89 6.52 2.55
N ASP A 66 -8.85 6.39 3.38
CA ASP A 66 -8.42 7.46 4.28
C ASP A 66 -7.44 8.39 3.57
N MET A 67 -7.88 9.62 3.34
CA MET A 67 -7.10 10.60 2.60
C MET A 67 -5.87 11.11 3.35
N ASN A 68 -5.65 10.70 4.60
CA ASN A 68 -4.56 11.19 5.47
C ASN A 68 -3.44 10.17 5.69
N VAL A 69 -3.57 8.96 5.15
CA VAL A 69 -2.56 7.89 5.30
C VAL A 69 -2.07 7.41 3.94
N CYS A 70 -0.84 6.90 3.93
CA CYS A 70 -0.32 6.24 2.74
C CYS A 70 -0.92 4.82 2.65
N HIS A 71 -1.48 4.51 1.49
CA HIS A 71 -2.12 3.25 1.17
C HIS A 71 -1.23 2.39 0.28
N THR A 72 -1.29 1.08 0.49
CA THR A 72 -0.71 0.07 -0.39
C THR A 72 -1.86 -0.66 -1.05
N TYR A 73 -1.98 -0.57 -2.37
CA TYR A 73 -3.14 -1.06 -3.10
C TYR A 73 -2.78 -1.89 -4.32
N TYR A 74 -3.75 -2.69 -4.75
CA TYR A 74 -3.68 -3.57 -5.91
C TYR A 74 -4.89 -3.37 -6.81
N TYR A 75 -4.67 -3.56 -8.11
CA TYR A 75 -5.76 -3.64 -9.09
C TYR A 75 -6.18 -5.09 -9.29
N LEU A 76 -7.46 -5.32 -9.11
CA LEU A 76 -8.08 -6.63 -9.21
C LEU A 76 -9.11 -6.67 -10.33
N TRP A 77 -9.66 -7.86 -10.56
CA TRP A 77 -10.85 -8.01 -11.38
C TRP A 77 -12.09 -7.36 -10.73
N PRO A 78 -13.09 -7.00 -11.54
CA PRO A 78 -14.36 -6.48 -11.04
C PRO A 78 -14.97 -7.43 -9.99
N GLY A 79 -15.36 -6.87 -8.85
CA GLY A 79 -16.06 -7.54 -7.75
C GLY A 79 -15.15 -8.06 -6.65
N MET A 80 -13.83 -7.84 -6.74
CA MET A 80 -12.86 -8.43 -5.80
C MET A 80 -12.16 -7.41 -4.88
N GLY A 81 -12.36 -6.11 -5.10
CA GLY A 81 -11.79 -5.08 -4.23
C GLY A 81 -12.58 -4.83 -2.95
N ASN A 82 -11.94 -4.21 -1.96
CA ASN A 82 -12.55 -3.86 -0.66
C ASN A 82 -12.95 -2.38 -0.58
N VAL A 83 -12.16 -1.49 -1.17
CA VAL A 83 -12.40 -0.03 -1.19
C VAL A 83 -13.09 0.42 -2.47
N SER A 84 -13.02 -0.37 -3.54
CA SER A 84 -13.75 -0.17 -4.79
C SER A 84 -13.93 -1.54 -5.47
N ASN A 85 -14.82 -1.63 -6.46
CA ASN A 85 -15.07 -2.82 -7.25
C ASN A 85 -13.79 -3.49 -7.82
N MET A 86 -12.74 -2.72 -8.13
CA MET A 86 -11.48 -3.23 -8.71
C MET A 86 -10.24 -2.90 -7.88
N ILE A 87 -10.39 -2.29 -6.70
CA ILE A 87 -9.24 -1.86 -5.90
C ILE A 87 -9.27 -2.54 -4.54
N TRP A 88 -8.18 -3.22 -4.25
CA TRP A 88 -7.89 -3.75 -2.92
C TRP A 88 -6.86 -2.86 -2.24
N ASP A 89 -7.15 -2.42 -1.02
CA ASP A 89 -6.23 -1.72 -0.13
C ASP A 89 -5.80 -2.64 1.02
N GLY A 90 -4.49 -2.80 1.19
CA GLY A 90 -3.84 -3.68 2.17
C GLY A 90 -2.93 -4.75 1.55
N ASP A 91 -2.14 -5.42 2.39
CA ASP A 91 -1.01 -6.26 1.96
C ASP A 91 -1.39 -7.62 1.34
N ASN A 92 -2.58 -8.14 1.61
CA ASN A 92 -2.97 -9.48 1.17
C ASN A 92 -4.27 -9.46 0.34
N PRO A 93 -4.21 -9.13 -0.97
CA PRO A 93 -5.36 -9.19 -1.84
C PRO A 93 -5.85 -10.64 -2.03
N PRO A 94 -7.14 -10.85 -2.33
CA PRO A 94 -7.68 -12.18 -2.58
C PRO A 94 -6.97 -12.85 -3.76
N PRO A 95 -6.83 -14.19 -3.74
CA PRO A 95 -6.16 -14.93 -4.81
C PRO A 95 -6.90 -14.77 -6.14
N LYS A 96 -6.15 -14.78 -7.24
CA LYS A 96 -6.73 -14.66 -8.57
C LYS A 96 -7.57 -15.90 -8.89
N PRO A 97 -8.81 -15.76 -9.41
CA PRO A 97 -9.60 -16.92 -9.81
C PRO A 97 -8.92 -17.65 -10.97
N PRO A 98 -9.06 -18.98 -11.06
CA PRO A 98 -8.53 -19.73 -12.18
C PRO A 98 -9.15 -19.21 -13.50
N PRO A 99 -8.38 -19.19 -14.60
CA PRO A 99 -8.93 -18.83 -15.88
C PRO A 99 -10.11 -19.76 -16.22
N PRO A 100 -11.20 -19.23 -16.81
CA PRO A 100 -12.29 -20.09 -17.26
C PRO A 100 -11.74 -21.13 -18.25
N PRO A 101 -12.26 -22.37 -18.23
CA PRO A 101 -11.80 -23.38 -19.17
C PRO A 101 -12.03 -22.86 -20.59
N ALA A 102 -10.96 -22.78 -21.37
CA ALA A 102 -11.09 -22.40 -22.76
C ALA A 102 -11.87 -23.49 -23.52
N LEU A 103 -12.79 -23.08 -24.40
CA LEU A 103 -13.49 -23.98 -25.31
C LEU A 103 -12.53 -24.43 -26.43
N ILE A 104 -11.53 -25.22 -26.09
CA ILE A 104 -10.46 -25.63 -27.02
C ILE A 104 -10.85 -26.85 -27.84
N THR A 105 -11.76 -27.68 -27.32
CA THR A 105 -12.20 -28.93 -27.96
C THR A 105 -13.72 -29.04 -27.98
N ARG A 106 -14.24 -29.82 -28.92
CA ARG A 106 -15.69 -30.09 -29.01
C ARG A 106 -16.23 -30.73 -27.73
N ASP A 107 -15.48 -31.64 -27.12
CA ASP A 107 -15.88 -32.28 -25.86
C ASP A 107 -15.98 -31.26 -24.71
N ASN A 108 -15.02 -30.33 -24.64
CA ASN A 108 -15.05 -29.25 -23.64
C ASN A 108 -16.24 -28.29 -23.88
N CYS A 109 -16.54 -27.98 -25.14
CA CYS A 109 -17.72 -27.21 -25.54
C CYS A 109 -19.04 -27.93 -25.19
N GLN A 110 -19.13 -29.24 -25.42
CA GLN A 110 -20.31 -30.01 -25.03
C GLN A 110 -20.47 -30.11 -23.50
N GLN A 111 -19.38 -30.17 -22.73
CA GLN A 111 -19.44 -30.18 -21.26
C GLN A 111 -19.88 -28.83 -20.66
N ILE A 112 -19.43 -27.71 -21.23
CA ILE A 112 -19.67 -26.37 -20.65
C ILE A 112 -20.97 -25.75 -21.18
N LEU A 113 -21.25 -25.90 -22.48
CA LEU A 113 -22.39 -25.26 -23.14
C LEU A 113 -23.51 -26.26 -23.49
N GLY A 114 -23.27 -27.56 -23.40
CA GLY A 114 -24.28 -28.58 -23.70
C GLY A 114 -24.87 -28.42 -25.09
N ILE A 115 -26.19 -28.23 -25.14
CA ILE A 115 -26.94 -28.05 -26.38
C ILE A 115 -26.61 -26.75 -27.12
N PHE A 116 -26.01 -25.77 -26.45
CA PHE A 116 -25.61 -24.50 -27.04
C PHE A 116 -24.26 -24.56 -27.76
N CYS A 117 -23.57 -25.72 -27.74
CA CYS A 117 -22.35 -25.91 -28.50
C CYS A 117 -22.67 -25.91 -30.02
N PRO A 118 -22.15 -24.95 -30.82
CA PRO A 118 -22.45 -24.86 -32.25
C PRO A 118 -21.89 -26.08 -32.98
N LYS A 119 -22.77 -26.83 -33.66
CA LYS A 119 -22.37 -27.93 -34.54
C LYS A 119 -21.84 -27.33 -35.83
N ALA A 120 -20.51 -27.32 -36.00
CA ALA A 120 -19.89 -27.20 -37.31
C ALA A 120 -20.14 -28.48 -38.12
#